data_AF-A0ABD7TIS3-F1
#
_entry.id   AF-A0ABD7TIS3-F1
#
_cell.length_a   1.000
_cell.length_b   1.000
_cell.length_c   1.000
_cell.angle_alpha   90.00
_cell.angle_beta   90.00
_cell.angle_gamma   90.00
#
_symmetry.space_group_name_H-M   'P 1'
#
loop_
_entity.id
_entity.type
_entity.pdbx_description
1 polymer ?
#
loop_
_entity_poly.entity_id
_entity_poly.type
_entity_poly.pdbx_seq_one_letter_code
_entity_poly.pdbx_strand_id
1 'polypeptide(L)'
;MRKSLLVLLLWAPLAMALLPQPVQRLDQTTQQAIQRFLLHNRILDSPQDLDNAPYIIAADAGRVLGANGERVYARGNLEPSQPHYGIFRRGKVYTDPQTQELLGINADDIGTAQFVVAGDLTTLAVQRVTQEVRPGDRLLSAESPVDPATFSRKPSAAFVKGQIIDIPKGVTQIGVLDAVTLNKGRRDGLAEGQLLSVIKTGATVRDTLTGAPVALPDEHAGTLLVFRTYEKLSYGLVLSASRPLVVMDRFETAHQTQ
;
A
#
# COMPACT_ATOMS: atom_id res chain seq x y z
N MET A 1 -36.88 9.39 75.25
CA MET A 1 -35.47 9.86 75.22
C MET A 1 -34.83 9.40 73.92
N ARG A 2 -34.10 10.31 73.27
CA ARG A 2 -33.53 10.25 71.91
C ARG A 2 -32.59 9.06 71.63
N LYS A 3 -32.53 8.65 70.36
CA LYS A 3 -31.32 8.44 69.50
C LYS A 3 -31.77 7.77 68.18
N SER A 4 -32.16 8.52 67.15
CA SER A 4 -31.32 8.97 66.02
C SER A 4 -30.34 7.90 65.49
N LEU A 5 -30.66 7.31 64.32
CA LEU A 5 -29.67 6.72 63.42
C LEU A 5 -29.79 7.38 62.05
N LEU A 6 -28.67 7.91 61.57
CA LEU A 6 -28.51 8.69 60.35
C LEU A 6 -28.79 7.89 59.08
N VAL A 7 -29.52 8.51 58.15
CA VAL A 7 -29.49 8.22 56.71
C VAL A 7 -28.32 9.00 56.11
N LEU A 8 -27.33 8.31 55.55
CA LEU A 8 -26.23 8.91 54.79
C LEU A 8 -26.43 8.54 53.31
N LEU A 9 -27.12 9.42 52.58
CA LEU A 9 -27.17 9.43 51.12
C LEU A 9 -25.84 9.96 50.60
N LEU A 10 -24.96 9.07 50.13
CA LEU A 10 -23.74 9.44 49.43
C LEU A 10 -24.07 9.64 47.94
N TRP A 11 -24.11 10.89 47.48
CA TRP A 11 -24.00 11.22 46.06
C TRP A 11 -22.55 11.00 45.63
N ALA A 12 -22.30 10.00 44.78
CA ALA A 12 -21.06 9.90 44.02
C ALA A 12 -21.35 10.39 42.59
N PRO A 13 -20.59 11.38 42.06
CA PRO A 13 -20.73 11.77 40.66
C PRO A 13 -20.24 10.62 39.79
N LEU A 14 -21.04 10.27 38.77
CA LEU A 14 -20.70 9.30 37.75
C LEU A 14 -19.50 9.83 36.96
N ALA A 15 -18.29 9.45 37.36
CA ALA A 15 -17.10 9.63 36.54
C ALA A 15 -17.25 8.68 35.34
N MET A 16 -17.80 9.21 34.24
CA MET A 16 -17.91 8.50 32.98
C MET A 16 -16.49 8.27 32.46
N ALA A 17 -15.91 7.12 32.79
CA ALA A 17 -14.63 6.69 32.28
C ALA A 17 -14.72 6.66 30.75
N LEU A 18 -13.91 7.48 30.09
CA LEU A 18 -13.62 7.36 28.66
C LEU A 18 -12.90 6.02 28.45
N LEU A 19 -13.67 4.93 28.33
CA LEU A 19 -13.12 3.66 27.89
C LEU A 19 -12.52 3.91 26.48
N PRO A 20 -11.23 3.64 26.26
CA PRO A 20 -10.67 3.73 24.92
C PRO A 20 -11.49 2.79 24.02
N GLN A 21 -12.03 3.35 22.93
CA GLN A 21 -12.79 2.58 21.95
C GLN A 21 -11.95 1.38 21.51
N PRO A 22 -12.51 0.16 21.43
CA PRO A 22 -11.74 -1.02 21.05
C PRO A 22 -11.13 -0.78 19.67
N VAL A 23 -9.79 -0.82 19.60
CA VAL A 23 -9.05 -0.70 18.36
C VAL A 23 -9.56 -1.78 17.41
N GLN A 24 -10.29 -1.38 16.37
CA GLN A 24 -10.98 -2.31 15.49
C GLN A 24 -9.94 -2.95 14.55
N ARG A 25 -9.38 -4.08 14.98
CA ARG A 25 -8.41 -4.87 14.20
C ARG A 25 -9.02 -5.32 12.88
N LEU A 26 -8.19 -5.39 11.86
CA LEU A 26 -8.54 -6.01 10.57
C LEU A 26 -8.77 -7.51 10.77
N ASP A 27 -9.68 -8.09 9.98
CA ASP A 27 -9.85 -9.54 9.96
C ASP A 27 -8.64 -10.23 9.33
N GLN A 28 -8.52 -11.55 9.56
CA GLN A 28 -7.37 -12.33 9.10
C GLN A 28 -7.25 -12.35 7.57
N THR A 29 -8.37 -12.40 6.86
CA THR A 29 -8.39 -12.45 5.39
C THR A 29 -7.82 -11.17 4.80
N THR A 30 -8.22 -10.02 5.33
CA THR A 30 -7.72 -8.68 4.97
C THR A 30 -6.23 -8.57 5.27
N GLN A 31 -5.79 -9.01 6.45
CA GLN A 31 -4.38 -9.01 6.82
C GLN A 31 -3.53 -9.85 5.87
N GLN A 32 -4.01 -11.05 5.51
CA GLN A 32 -3.33 -11.94 4.57
C GLN A 32 -3.26 -11.35 3.15
N ALA A 33 -4.34 -10.69 2.69
CA ALA A 33 -4.37 -10.02 1.40
C ALA A 33 -3.32 -8.90 1.34
N ILE A 34 -3.25 -8.06 2.37
CA ILE A 34 -2.24 -7.00 2.50
C ILE A 34 -0.83 -7.59 2.55
N GLN A 35 -0.60 -8.61 3.38
CA GLN A 35 0.71 -9.24 3.53
C GLN A 35 1.22 -9.79 2.19
N ARG A 36 0.39 -10.56 1.48
CA ARG A 36 0.74 -11.11 0.16
C ARG A 36 1.05 -10.02 -0.85
N PHE A 37 0.32 -8.91 -0.81
CA PHE A 37 0.57 -7.79 -1.72
C PHE A 37 1.91 -7.11 -1.43
N LEU A 38 2.21 -6.82 -0.15
CA LEU A 38 3.46 -6.17 0.26
C LEU A 38 4.71 -7.00 0.00
N LEU A 39 4.60 -8.34 -0.08
CA LEU A 39 5.73 -9.21 -0.39
C LEU A 39 6.30 -9.00 -1.80
N HIS A 40 5.47 -8.56 -2.74
CA HIS A 40 5.82 -8.52 -4.17
C HIS A 40 5.81 -7.11 -4.77
N ASN A 41 5.38 -6.10 -4.01
CA ASN A 41 5.20 -4.74 -4.52
C ASN A 41 5.91 -3.76 -3.61
N ARG A 42 6.83 -2.99 -4.20
CA ARG A 42 7.55 -1.91 -3.52
C ARG A 42 7.57 -0.69 -4.42
N ILE A 43 7.13 0.45 -3.90
CA ILE A 43 7.27 1.73 -4.59
C ILE A 43 8.54 2.42 -4.11
N LEU A 44 9.21 3.08 -5.06
CA LEU A 44 10.25 4.05 -4.79
C LEU A 44 9.75 5.44 -5.20
N ASP A 45 10.01 6.44 -4.36
CA ASP A 45 9.55 7.81 -4.57
C ASP A 45 10.27 8.46 -5.77
N SER A 46 11.54 8.09 -6.02
CA SER A 46 12.33 8.58 -7.16
C SER A 46 12.93 7.43 -8.00
N PRO A 47 13.00 7.58 -9.34
CA PRO A 47 13.76 6.66 -10.19
C PRO A 47 15.24 6.57 -9.81
N GLN A 48 15.79 7.67 -9.28
CA GLN A 48 17.18 7.73 -8.87
C GLN A 48 17.49 6.80 -7.69
N ASP A 49 16.51 6.51 -6.83
CA ASP A 49 16.67 5.60 -5.69
C ASP A 49 17.00 4.18 -6.18
N LEU A 50 16.40 3.77 -7.30
CA LEU A 50 16.69 2.49 -7.95
C LEU A 50 17.96 2.54 -8.80
N ASP A 51 18.22 3.66 -9.46
CA ASP A 51 19.35 3.79 -10.39
C ASP A 51 20.71 3.82 -9.68
N ASN A 52 20.74 4.40 -8.48
CA ASN A 52 21.93 4.47 -7.65
C ASN A 52 22.14 3.22 -6.78
N ALA A 53 21.17 2.30 -6.76
CA ALA A 53 21.27 1.08 -5.98
C ALA A 53 22.38 0.14 -6.50
N PRO A 54 23.02 -0.66 -5.63
CA PRO A 54 23.89 -1.75 -6.05
C PRO A 54 23.17 -2.68 -7.02
N TYR A 55 23.92 -3.38 -7.88
CA TYR A 55 23.32 -4.16 -8.95
C TYR A 55 24.07 -5.45 -9.28
N ILE A 56 23.33 -6.41 -9.83
CA ILE A 56 23.86 -7.69 -10.27
C ILE A 56 24.67 -7.51 -11.55
N ILE A 57 25.87 -8.08 -11.57
CA ILE A 57 26.77 -8.12 -12.73
C ILE A 57 26.65 -9.47 -13.45
N ALA A 58 26.60 -10.56 -12.69
CA ALA A 58 26.55 -11.91 -13.22
C ALA A 58 26.01 -12.91 -12.18
N ALA A 59 25.52 -14.05 -12.65
CA ALA A 59 25.37 -15.26 -11.85
C ALA A 59 26.49 -16.26 -12.20
N ASP A 60 26.72 -17.25 -11.34
CA ASP A 60 27.79 -18.23 -11.52
C ASP A 60 27.69 -18.99 -12.86
N ALA A 61 28.85 -19.30 -13.43
CA ALA A 61 29.00 -19.65 -14.84
C ALA A 61 28.41 -21.03 -15.18
N GLY A 62 27.33 -21.06 -15.97
CA GLY A 62 26.88 -22.25 -16.71
C GLY A 62 25.39 -22.59 -16.61
N ARG A 63 24.58 -21.79 -15.91
CA ARG A 63 23.13 -22.01 -15.75
C ARG A 63 22.34 -20.73 -15.94
N VAL A 64 21.03 -20.88 -16.14
CA VAL A 64 20.06 -19.78 -16.13
C VAL A 64 20.34 -18.92 -14.90
N LEU A 65 20.48 -17.61 -15.09
CA LEU A 65 21.00 -16.72 -14.07
C LEU A 65 20.10 -16.72 -12.82
N GLY A 66 20.61 -17.27 -11.71
CA GLY A 66 20.02 -17.13 -10.39
C GLY A 66 18.84 -18.08 -10.14
N ALA A 67 19.08 -19.39 -10.11
CA ALA A 67 18.20 -20.33 -9.42
C ALA A 67 18.37 -20.23 -7.89
N ASN A 68 17.39 -20.69 -7.11
CA ASN A 68 17.50 -20.74 -5.65
C ASN A 68 18.78 -21.48 -5.23
N GLY A 69 19.57 -20.88 -4.34
CA GLY A 69 20.83 -21.42 -3.84
C GLY A 69 22.07 -21.10 -4.70
N GLU A 70 21.92 -20.47 -5.86
CA GLU A 70 23.06 -20.07 -6.70
C GLU A 70 23.72 -18.79 -6.20
N ARG A 71 24.99 -18.61 -6.59
CA ARG A 71 25.76 -17.40 -6.29
C ARG A 71 25.57 -16.36 -7.39
N VAL A 72 25.39 -15.13 -6.96
CA VAL A 72 25.39 -13.95 -7.84
C VAL A 72 26.44 -12.95 -7.37
N TYR A 73 26.97 -12.19 -8.31
CA TYR A 73 28.01 -11.20 -8.08
C TYR A 73 27.43 -9.81 -8.32
N ALA A 74 27.66 -8.91 -7.39
CA ALA A 74 27.11 -7.57 -7.40
C ALA A 74 28.18 -6.49 -7.26
N ARG A 75 27.85 -5.30 -7.76
CA ARG A 75 28.67 -4.10 -7.65
C ARG A 75 27.89 -2.99 -6.96
N GLY A 76 28.56 -2.24 -6.11
CA GLY A 76 28.01 -1.14 -5.33
C GLY A 76 28.32 -1.29 -3.85
N ASN A 77 27.84 -0.36 -3.03
CA ASN A 77 28.03 -0.44 -1.59
C ASN A 77 26.98 -1.38 -0.96
N LEU A 78 27.40 -2.58 -0.55
CA LEU A 78 26.59 -3.55 0.16
C LEU A 78 27.18 -3.74 1.55
N GLU A 79 26.39 -3.47 2.56
CA GLU A 79 26.78 -3.49 3.97
C GLU A 79 26.81 -4.93 4.49
N PRO A 80 27.95 -5.45 4.97
CA PRO A 80 28.02 -6.80 5.54
C PRO A 80 27.12 -6.99 6.77
N SER A 81 26.78 -5.90 7.47
CA SER A 81 25.86 -5.88 8.60
C SER A 81 24.40 -6.09 8.20
N GLN A 82 24.07 -5.97 6.90
CA GLN A 82 22.76 -6.23 6.34
C GLN A 82 22.79 -7.58 5.60
N PRO A 83 22.39 -8.67 6.27
CA PRO A 83 22.54 -10.00 5.68
C PRO A 83 21.60 -10.25 4.50
N HIS A 84 20.49 -9.51 4.36
CA HIS A 84 19.45 -9.80 3.37
C HIS A 84 19.14 -8.60 2.48
N TYR A 85 19.13 -8.88 1.17
CA TYR A 85 18.78 -7.94 0.11
C TYR A 85 17.61 -8.48 -0.70
N GLY A 86 16.71 -7.59 -1.11
CA GLY A 86 15.76 -7.88 -2.18
C GLY A 86 16.40 -7.57 -3.53
N ILE A 87 16.10 -8.42 -4.52
CA ILE A 87 16.49 -8.23 -5.92
C ILE A 87 15.26 -7.65 -6.63
N PHE A 88 15.44 -6.50 -7.25
CA PHE A 88 14.38 -5.75 -7.89
C PHE A 88 14.72 -5.35 -9.31
N ARG A 89 13.69 -5.23 -10.14
CA ARG A 89 13.79 -4.67 -11.48
C ARG A 89 12.88 -3.45 -11.60
N ARG A 90 13.27 -2.49 -12.44
CA ARG A 90 12.40 -1.35 -12.73
C ARG A 90 11.11 -1.86 -13.38
N GLY A 91 9.99 -1.59 -12.73
CA GLY A 91 8.65 -1.88 -13.22
C GLY A 91 7.95 -0.63 -13.75
N LYS A 92 6.65 -0.55 -13.48
CA LYS A 92 5.76 0.52 -13.94
C LYS A 92 6.08 1.87 -13.31
N VAL A 93 6.01 2.94 -14.12
CA VAL A 93 6.10 4.33 -13.65
C VAL A 93 4.69 4.84 -13.35
N TYR A 94 4.49 5.41 -12.16
CA TYR A 94 3.23 6.02 -11.74
C TYR A 94 3.29 7.53 -11.92
N THR A 95 2.32 8.04 -12.68
CA THR A 95 2.18 9.47 -12.98
C THR A 95 0.77 9.90 -12.61
N ASP A 96 0.62 11.11 -12.08
CA ASP A 96 -0.70 11.68 -11.82
C ASP A 96 -1.41 11.98 -13.15
N PRO A 97 -2.63 11.46 -13.35
CA PRO A 97 -3.34 11.62 -14.64
C PRO A 97 -3.75 13.07 -14.91
N GLN A 98 -3.87 13.91 -13.89
CA GLN A 98 -4.30 15.31 -14.01
C GLN A 98 -3.10 16.24 -14.18
N THR A 99 -2.06 16.09 -13.35
CA THR A 99 -0.91 17.01 -13.32
C THR A 99 0.28 16.54 -14.14
N GLN A 100 0.29 15.28 -14.58
CA GLN A 100 1.43 14.62 -15.22
C GLN A 100 2.68 14.55 -14.33
N GLU A 101 2.51 14.74 -13.02
CA GLU A 101 3.61 14.63 -12.06
C GLU A 101 4.01 13.17 -11.83
N LEU A 102 5.32 12.90 -11.80
CA LEU A 102 5.85 11.63 -11.34
C LEU A 102 5.52 11.39 -9.86
N LEU A 103 4.78 10.32 -9.60
CA LEU A 103 4.37 9.90 -8.25
C LEU A 103 5.29 8.85 -7.64
N GLY A 104 5.91 8.01 -8.48
CA GLY A 104 6.82 6.97 -8.04
C GLY A 104 7.02 5.89 -9.10
N ILE A 105 7.83 4.89 -8.78
CA ILE A 105 8.08 3.74 -9.65
C ILE A 105 7.86 2.43 -8.89
N ASN A 106 7.29 1.43 -9.54
CA ASN A 106 7.26 0.07 -9.02
C ASN A 106 8.64 -0.56 -9.17
N ALA A 107 9.12 -1.17 -8.10
CA ALA A 107 10.25 -2.08 -8.10
C ALA A 107 9.68 -3.51 -8.10
N ASP A 108 9.75 -4.17 -9.26
CA ASP A 108 9.25 -5.53 -9.45
C ASP A 108 10.13 -6.51 -8.68
N ASP A 109 9.51 -7.35 -7.85
CA ASP A 109 10.19 -8.37 -7.04
C ASP A 109 10.73 -9.50 -7.91
N ILE A 110 12.05 -9.55 -8.07
CA ILE A 110 12.75 -10.63 -8.78
C ILE A 110 13.12 -11.74 -7.80
N GLY A 111 13.45 -11.41 -6.56
CA GLY A 111 13.86 -12.39 -5.57
C GLY A 111 14.51 -11.78 -4.32
N THR A 112 15.19 -12.62 -3.56
CA THR A 112 16.02 -12.19 -2.42
C THR A 112 17.38 -12.89 -2.46
N ALA A 113 18.39 -12.22 -1.92
CA ALA A 113 19.72 -12.77 -1.77
C ALA A 113 20.31 -12.45 -0.40
N GLN A 114 21.17 -13.33 0.08
CA GLN A 114 21.90 -13.19 1.32
C GLN A 114 23.34 -12.78 1.04
N PHE A 115 23.86 -11.81 1.79
CA PHE A 115 25.26 -11.43 1.77
C PHE A 115 26.15 -12.62 2.18
N VAL A 116 27.17 -12.92 1.39
CA VAL A 116 28.12 -14.01 1.68
C VAL A 116 29.50 -13.44 1.98
N VAL A 117 30.08 -12.73 1.02
CA VAL A 117 31.46 -12.23 1.15
C VAL A 117 31.65 -10.92 0.40
N ALA A 118 32.39 -10.00 1.02
CA ALA A 118 32.86 -8.76 0.41
C ALA A 118 34.08 -9.04 -0.50
N GLY A 119 34.17 -8.35 -1.62
CA GLY A 119 35.30 -8.37 -2.53
C GLY A 119 35.14 -7.26 -3.58
N ASP A 120 35.97 -7.28 -4.63
CA ASP A 120 35.84 -6.35 -5.77
C ASP A 120 34.43 -6.40 -6.40
N LEU A 121 33.84 -7.59 -6.38
CA LEU A 121 32.41 -7.82 -6.49
C LEU A 121 31.93 -8.49 -5.21
N THR A 122 30.82 -8.03 -4.66
CA THR A 122 30.17 -8.68 -3.53
C THR A 122 29.54 -9.97 -4.01
N THR A 123 29.79 -11.07 -3.31
CA THR A 123 29.13 -12.35 -3.58
C THR A 123 27.90 -12.47 -2.69
N LEU A 124 26.78 -12.83 -3.30
CA LEU A 124 25.50 -13.06 -2.65
C LEU A 124 25.01 -14.47 -2.99
N ALA A 125 24.29 -15.10 -2.06
CA ALA A 125 23.60 -16.36 -2.26
C ALA A 125 22.10 -16.10 -2.46
N VAL A 126 21.55 -16.49 -3.60
CA VAL A 126 20.13 -16.31 -3.90
C VAL A 126 19.29 -17.21 -3.00
N GLN A 127 18.31 -16.64 -2.31
CA GLN A 127 17.45 -17.34 -1.34
C GLN A 127 16.06 -17.65 -1.93
N ARG A 128 15.52 -16.70 -2.68
CA ARG A 128 14.21 -16.82 -3.32
C ARG A 128 14.28 -16.20 -4.71
N VAL A 129 13.62 -16.84 -5.66
CA VAL A 129 13.49 -16.38 -7.05
C VAL A 129 12.02 -16.40 -7.42
N THR A 130 11.49 -15.25 -7.80
CA THR A 130 10.15 -15.12 -8.41
C THR A 130 10.27 -15.02 -9.93
N GLN A 131 11.35 -14.40 -10.41
CA GLN A 131 11.71 -14.30 -11.83
C GLN A 131 13.21 -14.50 -12.00
N GLU A 132 13.65 -14.89 -13.20
CA GLU A 132 15.06 -14.99 -13.55
C GLU A 132 15.83 -13.71 -13.19
N VAL A 133 16.92 -13.87 -12.43
CA VAL A 133 17.82 -12.78 -12.04
C VAL A 133 18.70 -12.41 -13.23
N ARG A 134 18.87 -11.14 -13.53
CA ARG A 134 19.61 -10.68 -14.72
C ARG A 134 20.66 -9.63 -14.36
N PRO A 135 21.76 -9.53 -15.15
CA PRO A 135 22.63 -8.38 -15.09
C PRO A 135 21.83 -7.07 -15.18
N GLY A 136 22.10 -6.16 -14.27
CA GLY A 136 21.38 -4.88 -14.14
C GLY A 136 20.24 -4.90 -13.13
N ASP A 137 19.77 -6.05 -12.66
CA ASP A 137 18.82 -6.11 -11.54
C ASP A 137 19.44 -5.44 -10.30
N ARG A 138 18.63 -4.71 -9.55
CA ARG A 138 19.04 -3.86 -8.44
C ARG A 138 18.87 -4.56 -7.11
N LEU A 139 19.76 -4.26 -6.18
CA LEU A 139 19.73 -4.74 -4.82
C LEU A 139 19.29 -3.61 -3.91
N LEU A 140 18.18 -3.83 -3.22
CA LEU A 140 17.73 -2.92 -2.18
C LEU A 140 17.76 -3.65 -0.85
N SER A 141 18.15 -2.95 0.20
CA SER A 141 18.03 -3.46 1.56
C SER A 141 16.59 -3.89 1.80
N ALA A 142 16.42 -5.04 2.46
CA ALA A 142 15.10 -5.48 2.90
C ALA A 142 14.51 -4.41 3.84
N GLU A 143 13.31 -3.92 3.53
CA GLU A 143 12.56 -3.12 4.50
C GLU A 143 12.09 -4.00 5.65
N SER A 144 12.02 -3.45 6.85
CA SER A 144 11.34 -4.10 7.96
C SER A 144 9.92 -4.49 7.53
N PRO A 145 9.53 -5.76 7.66
CA PRO A 145 8.16 -6.17 7.36
C PRO A 145 7.18 -5.29 8.14
N VAL A 146 6.25 -4.65 7.44
CA VAL A 146 5.13 -3.97 8.11
C VAL A 146 4.20 -5.05 8.61
N ASP A 147 4.04 -5.15 9.94
CA ASP A 147 3.13 -6.11 10.55
C ASP A 147 1.68 -5.64 10.35
N PRO A 148 0.86 -6.36 9.55
CA PRO A 148 -0.52 -5.96 9.33
C PRO A 148 -1.39 -6.01 10.60
N ALA A 149 -0.95 -6.70 11.65
CA ALA A 149 -1.62 -6.72 12.94
C ALA A 149 -1.53 -5.37 13.67
N THR A 150 -0.59 -4.50 13.30
CA THR A 150 -0.48 -3.14 13.82
C THR A 150 -1.44 -2.17 13.13
N PHE A 151 -2.04 -2.56 12.00
CA PHE A 151 -3.04 -1.73 11.34
C PHE A 151 -4.28 -1.60 12.22
N SER A 152 -4.52 -0.38 12.64
CA SER A 152 -5.73 0.04 13.32
C SER A 152 -6.47 0.98 12.41
N ARG A 153 -7.80 0.87 12.37
CA ARG A 153 -8.62 1.87 11.70
C ARG A 153 -8.43 3.21 12.40
N LYS A 154 -8.00 4.23 11.64
CA LYS A 154 -7.83 5.59 12.15
C LYS A 154 -9.02 6.46 11.72
N PRO A 155 -9.53 7.35 12.60
CA PRO A 155 -10.43 8.40 12.20
C PRO A 155 -9.76 9.26 11.13
N SER A 156 -10.51 9.68 10.11
CA SER A 156 -9.95 10.54 9.07
C SER A 156 -9.72 11.95 9.60
N ALA A 157 -8.48 12.45 9.51
CA ALA A 157 -8.12 13.79 9.98
C ALA A 157 -8.27 14.88 8.91
N ALA A 158 -8.05 14.55 7.63
CA ALA A 158 -8.15 15.48 6.51
C ALA A 158 -9.09 14.96 5.41
N PHE A 159 -9.83 15.87 4.77
CA PHE A 159 -10.60 15.53 3.58
C PHE A 159 -9.64 15.46 2.38
N VAL A 160 -9.48 14.26 1.82
CA VAL A 160 -8.62 14.00 0.66
C VAL A 160 -9.49 13.49 -0.47
N LYS A 161 -9.22 13.95 -1.70
CA LYS A 161 -9.87 13.52 -2.94
C LYS A 161 -8.81 13.10 -3.94
N GLY A 162 -9.03 11.98 -4.62
CA GLY A 162 -8.10 11.46 -5.62
C GLY A 162 -8.76 10.45 -6.56
N GLN A 163 -7.93 9.68 -7.26
CA GLN A 163 -8.32 8.67 -8.24
C GLN A 163 -7.52 7.39 -8.06
N ILE A 164 -8.17 6.26 -8.33
CA ILE A 164 -7.49 4.97 -8.50
C ILE A 164 -6.74 5.01 -9.83
N ILE A 165 -5.41 4.80 -9.81
CA ILE A 165 -4.58 4.93 -11.01
C ILE A 165 -4.06 3.61 -11.56
N ASP A 166 -4.09 2.54 -10.75
CA ASP A 166 -3.61 1.24 -11.19
C ASP A 166 -4.12 0.09 -10.35
N ILE A 167 -4.01 -1.10 -10.92
CA ILE A 167 -4.24 -2.38 -10.28
C ILE A 167 -3.00 -3.23 -10.60
N PRO A 168 -2.04 -3.37 -9.67
CA PRO A 168 -0.73 -3.94 -10.01
C PRO A 168 -0.76 -5.35 -10.60
N LYS A 169 -1.82 -6.14 -10.34
CA LYS A 169 -2.01 -7.48 -10.93
C LYS A 169 -2.53 -7.47 -12.39
N GLY A 170 -2.79 -6.30 -12.97
CA GLY A 170 -3.19 -6.15 -14.38
C GLY A 170 -4.58 -6.69 -14.72
N VAL A 171 -5.47 -6.84 -13.74
CA VAL A 171 -6.86 -7.26 -13.98
C VAL A 171 -7.69 -6.09 -14.52
N THR A 172 -8.67 -6.39 -15.38
CA THR A 172 -9.54 -5.36 -16.00
C THR A 172 -10.63 -4.84 -15.07
N GLN A 173 -10.88 -5.51 -13.94
CA GLN A 173 -11.90 -5.16 -12.95
C GLN A 173 -11.30 -5.23 -11.55
N ILE A 174 -11.70 -4.30 -10.68
CA ILE A 174 -11.27 -4.26 -9.28
C ILE A 174 -12.30 -5.00 -8.44
N GLY A 175 -11.88 -6.11 -7.84
CA GLY A 175 -12.68 -6.92 -6.91
C GLY A 175 -12.45 -6.56 -5.45
N VAL A 176 -13.25 -7.18 -4.58
CA VAL A 176 -13.04 -7.12 -3.12
C VAL A 176 -11.75 -7.85 -2.77
N LEU A 177 -10.97 -7.28 -1.85
CA LEU A 177 -9.60 -7.69 -1.46
C LEU A 177 -8.53 -7.48 -2.54
N ASP A 178 -8.85 -6.81 -3.65
CA ASP A 178 -7.81 -6.35 -4.56
C ASP A 178 -7.12 -5.11 -4.01
N ALA A 179 -5.80 -5.07 -4.21
CA ALA A 179 -4.99 -3.91 -3.92
C ALA A 179 -4.97 -2.98 -5.14
N VAL A 180 -5.09 -1.69 -4.88
CA VAL A 180 -5.16 -0.63 -5.87
C VAL A 180 -4.14 0.46 -5.53
N THR A 181 -3.64 1.14 -6.57
CA THR A 181 -2.73 2.28 -6.42
C THR A 181 -3.53 3.58 -6.49
N LEU A 182 -3.29 4.49 -5.54
CA LEU A 182 -3.99 5.77 -5.39
C LEU A 182 -3.03 6.92 -5.67
N ASN A 183 -3.48 7.96 -6.40
CA ASN A 183 -2.64 9.12 -6.73
C ASN A 183 -2.45 10.14 -5.59
N LYS A 184 -2.64 9.70 -4.35
CA LYS A 184 -2.47 10.53 -3.15
C LYS A 184 -1.64 9.77 -2.14
N GLY A 185 -0.73 10.48 -1.48
CA GLY A 185 0.19 9.92 -0.51
C GLY A 185 0.16 10.67 0.81
N ARG A 186 1.25 10.52 1.56
CA ARG A 186 1.47 11.17 2.85
C ARG A 186 1.46 12.70 2.74
N ARG A 187 2.01 13.25 1.65
CA ARG A 187 2.01 14.70 1.39
C ARG A 187 0.59 15.27 1.29
N ASP A 188 -0.36 14.47 0.83
CA ASP A 188 -1.76 14.84 0.65
C ASP A 188 -2.58 14.59 1.94
N GLY A 189 -1.96 14.03 2.98
CA GLY A 189 -2.60 13.75 4.27
C GLY A 189 -3.21 12.37 4.41
N LEU A 190 -2.96 11.43 3.48
CA LEU A 190 -3.38 10.04 3.66
C LEU A 190 -2.51 9.33 4.69
N ALA A 191 -3.16 8.49 5.50
CA ALA A 191 -2.51 7.68 6.51
C ALA A 191 -2.94 6.21 6.42
N GLU A 192 -2.05 5.31 6.80
CA GLU A 192 -2.35 3.89 6.93
C GLU A 192 -3.44 3.67 8.00
N GLY A 193 -4.41 2.79 7.68
CA GLY A 193 -5.60 2.55 8.47
C GLY A 193 -6.80 3.44 8.12
N GLN A 194 -6.64 4.41 7.23
CA GLN A 194 -7.72 5.31 6.81
C GLN A 194 -8.69 4.63 5.85
N LEU A 195 -9.99 4.89 6.02
CA LEU A 195 -11.04 4.45 5.10
C LEU A 195 -11.39 5.55 4.10
N LEU A 196 -11.58 5.15 2.85
CA LEU A 196 -11.96 6.03 1.74
C LEU A 196 -13.21 5.49 1.07
N SER A 197 -14.09 6.38 0.64
CA SER A 197 -15.25 6.06 -0.19
C SER A 197 -14.88 6.17 -1.66
N VAL A 198 -15.21 5.16 -2.45
CA VAL A 198 -15.08 5.19 -3.91
C VAL A 198 -16.39 5.70 -4.49
N ILE A 199 -16.29 6.70 -5.35
CA ILE A 199 -17.42 7.39 -5.97
C ILE A 199 -17.37 7.15 -7.47
N LYS A 200 -18.45 6.60 -8.01
CA LYS A 200 -18.70 6.49 -9.45
C LYS A 200 -19.32 7.80 -9.92
N THR A 201 -18.63 8.50 -10.82
CA THR A 201 -19.20 9.69 -11.46
C THR A 201 -20.37 9.29 -12.34
N GLY A 202 -21.49 9.99 -12.19
CA GLY A 202 -22.69 9.73 -12.99
C GLY A 202 -22.43 10.00 -14.48
N ALA A 203 -22.98 9.15 -15.34
CA ALA A 203 -22.86 9.33 -16.78
C ALA A 203 -23.58 10.61 -17.23
N THR A 204 -23.06 11.27 -18.27
CA THR A 204 -23.81 12.33 -18.95
C THR A 204 -24.73 11.69 -19.97
N VAL A 205 -26.03 11.79 -19.75
CA VAL A 205 -27.07 11.29 -20.64
C VAL A 205 -27.70 12.44 -21.39
N ARG A 206 -28.21 12.19 -22.60
CA ARG A 206 -29.00 13.18 -23.32
C ARG A 206 -30.45 13.05 -22.91
N ASP A 207 -31.03 14.11 -22.39
CA ASP A 207 -32.46 14.18 -22.12
C ASP A 207 -33.22 14.02 -23.45
N THR A 208 -34.10 13.02 -23.53
CA THR A 208 -34.84 12.68 -24.76
C THR A 208 -35.92 13.71 -25.09
N LEU A 209 -36.39 14.48 -24.11
CA LEU A 209 -37.42 15.50 -24.29
C LEU A 209 -36.82 16.85 -24.66
N THR A 210 -35.79 17.28 -23.93
CA THR A 210 -35.18 18.62 -24.14
C THR A 210 -33.97 18.59 -25.07
N GLY A 211 -33.38 17.41 -25.30
CA GLY A 211 -32.15 17.24 -26.07
C GLY A 211 -30.88 17.70 -25.37
N ALA A 212 -30.97 18.22 -24.15
CA ALA A 212 -29.83 18.75 -23.38
C ALA A 212 -29.01 17.61 -22.71
N PRO A 213 -27.69 17.78 -22.55
CA PRO A 213 -26.89 16.88 -21.75
C PRO A 213 -27.19 17.07 -20.25
N VAL A 214 -27.50 15.98 -19.55
CA VAL A 214 -27.78 15.94 -18.12
C VAL A 214 -26.80 14.97 -17.46
N ALA A 215 -26.07 15.45 -16.45
CA ALA A 215 -25.22 14.60 -15.64
C ALA A 215 -26.06 13.86 -14.60
N LEU A 216 -25.97 12.54 -14.59
CA LEU A 216 -26.53 11.73 -13.52
C LEU A 216 -25.78 12.01 -12.20
N PRO A 217 -26.43 11.80 -11.04
CA PRO A 217 -25.78 11.99 -9.75
C PRO A 217 -24.62 11.00 -9.56
N ASP A 218 -23.64 11.44 -8.79
CA ASP A 218 -22.55 10.59 -8.33
C ASP A 218 -23.07 9.55 -7.33
N GLU A 219 -22.56 8.33 -7.41
CA GLU A 219 -22.99 7.21 -6.57
C GLU A 219 -21.83 6.60 -5.78
N HIS A 220 -22.12 6.17 -4.55
CA HIS A 220 -21.17 5.37 -3.79
C HIS A 220 -20.99 3.99 -4.43
N ALA A 221 -19.74 3.66 -4.74
CA ALA A 221 -19.36 2.45 -5.46
C ALA A 221 -18.61 1.43 -4.59
N GLY A 222 -17.98 1.84 -3.49
CA GLY A 222 -17.22 0.94 -2.62
C GLY A 222 -16.41 1.63 -1.53
N THR A 223 -15.67 0.84 -0.75
CA THR A 223 -14.83 1.34 0.34
C THR A 223 -13.41 0.79 0.19
N LEU A 224 -12.42 1.66 0.35
CA LEU A 224 -10.99 1.32 0.39
C LEU A 224 -10.43 1.47 1.80
N LEU A 225 -9.45 0.63 2.14
CA LEU A 225 -8.57 0.78 3.29
C LEU A 225 -7.17 1.12 2.81
N VAL A 226 -6.65 2.29 3.17
CA VAL A 226 -5.24 2.62 2.93
C VAL A 226 -4.37 1.77 3.86
N PHE A 227 -3.46 0.98 3.32
CA PHE A 227 -2.59 0.10 4.12
C PHE A 227 -1.11 0.38 3.94
N ARG A 228 -0.71 1.16 2.93
CA ARG A 228 0.68 1.62 2.79
C ARG A 228 0.71 3.00 2.16
N THR A 229 1.45 3.92 2.75
CA THR A 229 1.61 5.29 2.24
C THR A 229 3.04 5.59 1.84
N TYR A 230 3.19 6.18 0.65
CA TYR A 230 4.43 6.75 0.14
C TYR A 230 4.30 8.28 0.13
N GLU A 231 5.31 9.00 -0.35
CA GLU A 231 5.24 10.46 -0.32
C GLU A 231 4.09 11.00 -1.18
N LYS A 232 3.98 10.53 -2.42
CA LYS A 232 3.03 11.07 -3.41
C LYS A 232 1.90 10.13 -3.82
N LEU A 233 1.99 8.85 -3.48
CA LEU A 233 0.97 7.84 -3.76
C LEU A 233 0.74 6.93 -2.56
N SER A 234 -0.28 6.08 -2.64
CA SER A 234 -0.53 5.06 -1.62
C SER A 234 -1.12 3.80 -2.23
N TYR A 235 -1.08 2.73 -1.44
CA TYR A 235 -1.82 1.52 -1.72
C TYR A 235 -3.07 1.44 -0.86
N GLY A 236 -4.19 1.12 -1.51
CA GLY A 236 -5.48 0.85 -0.90
C GLY A 236 -5.91 -0.59 -1.14
N LEU A 237 -6.63 -1.18 -0.20
CA LEU A 237 -7.30 -2.47 -0.36
C LEU A 237 -8.80 -2.25 -0.47
N VAL A 238 -9.45 -2.86 -1.44
CA VAL A 238 -10.90 -2.78 -1.61
C VAL A 238 -11.57 -3.65 -0.55
N LEU A 239 -12.30 -3.05 0.39
CA LEU A 239 -13.03 -3.77 1.42
C LEU A 239 -14.44 -4.15 0.97
N SER A 240 -15.07 -3.30 0.16
CA SER A 240 -16.42 -3.52 -0.36
C SER A 240 -16.59 -2.83 -1.71
N ALA A 241 -17.46 -3.39 -2.55
CA ALA A 241 -17.85 -2.81 -3.82
C ALA A 241 -19.35 -3.06 -4.01
N SER A 242 -20.14 -1.98 -4.07
CA SER A 242 -21.55 -2.02 -4.46
C SER A 242 -21.74 -1.97 -5.98
N ARG A 243 -20.72 -1.47 -6.70
CA ARG A 243 -20.67 -1.40 -8.17
C ARG A 243 -19.28 -1.85 -8.66
N PRO A 244 -19.15 -2.28 -9.92
CA PRO A 244 -17.84 -2.60 -10.50
C PRO A 244 -16.90 -1.38 -10.41
N LEU A 245 -15.77 -1.55 -9.75
CA LEU A 245 -14.74 -0.52 -9.60
C LEU A 245 -13.73 -0.62 -10.74
N VAL A 246 -13.26 0.53 -11.23
CA VAL A 246 -12.29 0.61 -12.34
C VAL A 246 -11.23 1.68 -12.08
N VAL A 247 -10.13 1.60 -12.83
CA VAL A 247 -9.12 2.67 -12.87
C VAL A 247 -9.78 3.98 -13.32
N MET A 248 -9.32 5.10 -12.78
CA MET A 248 -9.87 6.46 -12.88
C MET A 248 -11.10 6.75 -12.02
N ASP A 249 -11.69 5.73 -11.36
CA ASP A 249 -12.72 6.00 -10.35
C ASP A 249 -12.18 6.92 -9.27
N ARG A 250 -13.05 7.82 -8.82
CA ARG A 250 -12.75 8.82 -7.81
C ARG A 250 -12.83 8.18 -6.44
N PHE A 251 -11.95 8.59 -5.53
CA PHE A 251 -12.12 8.34 -4.11
C PHE A 251 -12.12 9.64 -3.33
N GLU A 252 -12.72 9.60 -2.17
CA GLU A 252 -12.64 10.67 -1.18
C GLU A 252 -12.62 10.10 0.24
N THR A 253 -12.17 10.91 1.20
CA THR A 253 -12.26 10.59 2.62
C THR A 253 -13.69 10.15 2.97
N ALA A 254 -13.84 8.97 3.57
CA ALA A 254 -15.15 8.48 3.97
C ALA A 254 -15.79 9.44 5.00
N HIS A 255 -16.99 9.93 4.69
CA HIS A 255 -17.79 10.63 5.69
C HIS A 255 -18.20 9.63 6.76
N GLN A 256 -17.80 9.86 8.01
CA GLN A 256 -18.39 9.14 9.13
C GLN A 256 -19.85 9.60 9.20
N THR A 257 -20.76 8.85 8.60
CA THR A 257 -22.17 8.93 8.97
C THR A 257 -22.24 8.56 10.45
N GLN A 258 -22.50 9.58 11.28
CA GLN A 258 -22.84 9.45 12.68
C GLN A 258 -24.11 8.61 12.85
#